data_AF-A0AAV6HIW7-F1
#
_entry.id   AF-A0AAV6HIW7-F1
#
_cell.length_a   1.000
_cell.length_b   1.000
_cell.length_c   1.000
_cell.angle_alpha   90.00
_cell.angle_beta   90.00
_cell.angle_gamma   90.00
#
_symmetry.space_group_name_H-M   'P 1'
#
loop_
_entity.id
_entity.type
_entity.pdbx_description
1 polymer ?
#
loop_
_entity_poly.entity_id
_entity_poly.type
_entity_poly.pdbx_seq_one_letter_code
_entity_poly.pdbx_strand_id
1 'polypeptide(L)'
;MGNLIKVLTRDIDNNTGNFFLDFENAQPTGPERKVWDQVNEVLVEAMQVLEDLQSYSGAGEAIRQAIQNPNEEGVQEKTWAAVVPLVCKLKKFYEFSLKLEGALHGLLSSLTSTRCSPTQHLEQEQALARQFAEILHFTLRFDELKMTNPAIQNDFSYYRRTLSRMRINNVSAEEKNEVNNELANRMSLFYANATPMLKTLTDATTKFVSENTDLPLENTTDCLSTMACVCKVMLETPEYRTRFASEDTVLFCLRVMVGVIILYDFVHPAGAFVKSSKIDMKGCIKVLKDQPPNSVDGLLNALRYTTKHLSDETTSKQIKNMLQ
;
A
#
# COMPACT_ATOMS: atom_id res chain seq x y z
N MET A 1 -21.37 20.91 -13.97
CA MET A 1 -21.16 20.49 -15.38
C MET A 1 -20.85 19.00 -15.40
N GLY A 2 -21.80 18.20 -14.90
CA GLY A 2 -21.76 16.74 -14.96
C GLY A 2 -22.69 16.24 -16.05
N ASN A 3 -22.44 15.02 -16.51
CA ASN A 3 -23.29 14.20 -17.39
C ASN A 3 -23.33 14.56 -18.89
N LEU A 4 -22.17 14.53 -19.56
CA LEU A 4 -22.09 14.30 -21.01
C LEU A 4 -21.99 12.81 -21.40
N ILE A 5 -22.06 11.88 -20.45
CA ILE A 5 -21.92 10.42 -20.66
C ILE A 5 -23.26 9.71 -20.97
N LYS A 6 -24.41 10.41 -20.92
CA LYS A 6 -25.72 9.76 -21.17
C LYS A 6 -26.10 9.53 -22.64
N VAL A 7 -25.29 9.94 -23.63
CA VAL A 7 -25.72 9.92 -25.05
C VAL A 7 -25.18 8.72 -25.85
N LEU A 8 -24.33 7.85 -25.28
CA LEU A 8 -23.76 6.71 -26.02
C LEU A 8 -23.98 5.32 -25.40
N THR A 9 -24.66 5.21 -24.25
CA THR A 9 -24.87 3.93 -23.56
C THR A 9 -26.21 3.28 -23.92
N ARG A 10 -26.22 2.52 -25.02
CA ARG A 10 -27.36 1.67 -25.40
C ARG A 10 -27.22 0.19 -25.01
N ASP A 11 -26.11 -0.24 -24.41
CA ASP A 11 -25.89 -1.61 -23.95
C ASP A 11 -25.28 -1.61 -22.54
N ILE A 12 -26.11 -1.77 -21.51
CA ILE A 12 -25.77 -1.47 -20.10
C ILE A 12 -25.14 -2.66 -19.35
N ASP A 13 -25.13 -3.86 -19.93
CA ASP A 13 -24.66 -5.05 -19.20
C ASP A 13 -23.18 -5.42 -19.45
N ASN A 14 -22.48 -4.76 -20.38
CA ASN A 14 -21.08 -5.05 -20.73
C ASN A 14 -20.09 -3.90 -20.43
N ASN A 15 -20.50 -2.89 -19.66
CA ASN A 15 -19.81 -1.59 -19.58
C ASN A 15 -18.86 -1.42 -18.37
N THR A 16 -18.25 -2.50 -17.87
CA THR A 16 -17.28 -2.46 -16.76
C THR A 16 -16.00 -1.75 -17.18
N GLY A 17 -15.87 -0.47 -16.84
CA GLY A 17 -14.64 0.31 -17.04
C GLY A 17 -14.74 1.52 -17.97
N ASN A 18 -15.92 1.78 -18.57
CA ASN A 18 -16.13 2.94 -19.47
C ASN A 18 -16.55 4.22 -18.72
N PHE A 19 -15.90 4.49 -17.58
CA PHE A 19 -16.05 5.72 -16.84
C PHE A 19 -14.68 6.20 -16.34
N PHE A 20 -14.60 7.47 -15.95
CA PHE A 20 -13.35 8.10 -15.53
C PHE A 20 -13.40 8.38 -14.03
N LEU A 21 -12.35 7.95 -13.31
CA LEU A 21 -12.15 8.29 -11.90
C LEU A 21 -11.33 9.57 -11.81
N ASP A 22 -11.92 10.62 -11.22
CA ASP A 22 -11.25 11.90 -11.05
C ASP A 22 -10.32 11.90 -9.83
N PHE A 23 -9.11 11.39 -10.02
CA PHE A 23 -8.09 11.38 -8.97
C PHE A 23 -7.55 12.77 -8.60
N GLU A 24 -7.86 13.81 -9.37
CA GLU A 24 -7.29 15.14 -9.18
C GLU A 24 -8.24 16.07 -8.42
N ASN A 25 -9.54 16.03 -8.74
CA ASN A 25 -10.49 17.03 -8.28
C ASN A 25 -11.72 16.48 -7.55
N ALA A 26 -11.88 15.16 -7.40
CA ALA A 26 -13.05 14.59 -6.72
C ALA A 26 -13.23 15.17 -5.31
N GLN A 27 -14.45 15.64 -5.01
CA GLN A 27 -14.85 16.22 -3.73
C GLN A 27 -15.90 15.34 -3.05
N PRO A 28 -15.88 15.21 -1.71
CA PRO A 28 -16.82 14.35 -1.01
C PRO A 28 -18.25 14.87 -1.12
N THR A 29 -19.17 13.97 -1.43
CA THR A 29 -20.60 14.20 -1.28
C THR A 29 -21.03 14.13 0.18
N GLY A 30 -22.27 14.55 0.49
CA GLY A 30 -22.82 14.49 1.84
C GLY A 30 -22.74 13.09 2.49
N PRO A 31 -23.12 12.00 1.80
CA PRO A 31 -22.98 10.63 2.31
C PRO A 31 -21.53 10.20 2.56
N GLU A 32 -20.57 10.65 1.74
CA GLU A 32 -19.16 10.28 1.87
C GLU A 32 -18.45 11.02 3.03
N ARG A 33 -18.95 12.21 3.39
CA ARG A 33 -18.22 13.18 4.23
C ARG A 33 -17.64 12.60 5.51
N LYS A 34 -18.42 11.78 6.24
CA LYS A 34 -17.98 11.21 7.52
C LYS A 34 -16.77 10.29 7.35
N VAL A 35 -16.84 9.36 6.39
CA VAL A 35 -15.75 8.42 6.12
C VAL A 35 -14.57 9.18 5.51
N TRP A 36 -14.87 10.14 4.64
CA TRP A 36 -13.86 10.97 4.01
C TRP A 36 -13.04 11.75 5.02
N ASP A 37 -13.67 12.43 6.00
CA ASP A 37 -12.95 13.22 7.01
C ASP A 37 -12.03 12.32 7.86
N GLN A 38 -12.52 11.13 8.27
CA GLN A 38 -11.72 10.16 9.04
C GLN A 38 -10.50 9.65 8.28
N VAL A 39 -10.67 9.31 7.00
CA VAL A 39 -9.59 8.82 6.16
C VAL A 39 -8.62 9.95 5.80
N ASN A 40 -9.12 11.18 5.63
CA ASN A 40 -8.31 12.33 5.30
C ASN A 40 -7.32 12.68 6.42
N GLU A 41 -7.70 12.54 7.70
CA GLU A 41 -6.78 12.70 8.83
C GLU A 41 -5.57 11.75 8.71
N VAL A 42 -5.82 10.49 8.34
CA VAL A 42 -4.76 9.48 8.13
C VAL A 42 -3.90 9.83 6.92
N LEU A 43 -4.50 10.29 5.82
CA LEU A 43 -3.78 10.67 4.61
C LEU A 43 -2.91 11.92 4.79
N VAL A 44 -3.33 12.88 5.61
CA VAL A 44 -2.50 14.04 5.98
C VAL A 44 -1.26 13.58 6.76
N GLU A 45 -1.42 12.67 7.72
CA GLU A 45 -0.29 12.10 8.46
C GLU A 45 0.63 11.24 7.56
N ALA A 46 0.07 10.59 6.53
CA ALA A 46 0.81 9.79 5.56
C ALA A 46 1.92 10.59 4.84
N MET A 47 1.67 11.87 4.55
CA MET A 47 2.65 12.75 3.92
C MET A 47 3.89 12.93 4.81
N GLN A 48 3.68 13.18 6.11
CA GLN A 48 4.77 13.32 7.07
C GLN A 48 5.53 12.00 7.25
N VAL A 49 4.83 10.87 7.25
CA VAL A 49 5.46 9.54 7.34
C VAL A 49 6.38 9.28 6.15
N LEU A 50 5.98 9.66 4.93
CA LEU A 50 6.85 9.54 3.76
C LEU A 50 8.08 10.46 3.85
N GLU A 51 7.91 11.72 4.27
CA GLU A 51 9.02 12.65 4.43
C GLU A 51 10.03 12.17 5.51
N ASP A 52 9.51 11.65 6.62
CA ASP A 52 10.30 11.09 7.71
C ASP A 52 11.11 9.87 7.26
N LEU A 53 10.55 9.04 6.36
CA LEU A 53 11.21 7.87 5.78
C LEU A 53 12.25 8.27 4.72
N GLN A 54 11.94 9.25 3.87
CA GLN A 54 12.88 9.80 2.88
C GLN A 54 14.11 10.40 3.54
N SER A 55 13.93 11.07 4.69
CA SER A 55 15.00 11.64 5.50
C SER A 55 15.70 10.65 6.43
N TYR A 56 15.36 9.34 6.37
CA TYR A 56 15.95 8.32 7.23
C TYR A 56 17.37 7.96 6.78
N SER A 57 18.38 8.58 7.39
CA SER A 57 19.80 8.35 7.07
C SER A 57 20.39 7.08 7.69
N GLY A 58 19.77 6.57 8.75
CA GLY A 58 20.27 5.47 9.56
C GLY A 58 21.47 5.82 10.44
N ALA A 59 21.86 4.88 11.32
CA ALA A 59 22.97 5.04 12.27
C ALA A 59 24.15 4.07 12.02
N GLY A 60 24.28 3.55 10.80
CA GLY A 60 25.20 2.46 10.47
C GLY A 60 26.67 2.72 10.80
N GLU A 61 27.17 3.95 10.66
CA GLU A 61 28.56 4.28 11.03
C GLU A 61 28.77 4.23 12.55
N ALA A 62 27.89 4.87 13.32
CA ALA A 62 27.94 4.84 14.79
C ALA A 62 27.80 3.40 15.32
N ILE A 63 26.92 2.60 14.72
CA ILE A 63 26.76 1.18 15.04
C ILE A 63 28.05 0.40 14.78
N ARG A 64 28.72 0.61 13.64
CA ARG A 64 30.00 -0.05 13.34
C ARG A 64 31.08 0.31 14.36
N GLN A 65 31.21 1.59 14.71
CA GLN A 65 32.18 2.06 15.70
C GLN A 65 31.91 1.44 17.09
N ALA A 66 30.64 1.37 17.51
CA ALA A 66 30.27 0.73 18.77
C ALA A 66 30.53 -0.79 18.78
N ILE A 67 30.37 -1.48 17.65
CA ILE A 67 30.68 -2.92 17.55
C ILE A 67 32.20 -3.17 17.59
N GLN A 68 33.00 -2.28 16.98
CA GLN A 68 34.46 -2.39 16.96
C GLN A 68 35.10 -2.05 18.32
N ASN A 69 34.49 -1.14 19.08
CA ASN A 69 34.99 -0.67 20.37
C ASN A 69 33.98 -0.97 21.51
N PRO A 70 33.74 -2.26 21.84
CA PRO A 70 32.67 -2.64 22.78
C PRO A 70 32.92 -2.19 24.23
N ASN A 71 34.19 -1.91 24.58
CA ASN A 71 34.57 -1.49 25.94
C ASN A 71 34.61 0.04 26.11
N GLU A 72 34.44 0.81 25.04
CA GLU A 72 34.45 2.28 25.09
C GLU A 72 33.04 2.82 25.36
N GLU A 73 32.74 3.12 26.62
CA GLU A 73 31.41 3.57 27.07
C GLU A 73 30.91 4.82 26.31
N GLY A 74 31.77 5.81 26.10
CA GLY A 74 31.41 7.03 25.36
C GLY A 74 30.99 6.77 23.91
N VAL A 75 31.54 5.74 23.26
CA VAL A 75 31.11 5.33 21.91
C VAL A 75 29.75 4.62 21.97
N GLN A 76 29.53 3.76 22.97
CA GLN A 76 28.23 3.09 23.16
C GLN A 76 27.10 4.10 23.41
N GLU A 77 27.33 5.08 24.30
CA GLU A 77 26.36 6.13 24.63
C GLU A 77 26.04 7.00 23.41
N LYS A 78 27.07 7.43 22.66
CA LYS A 78 26.88 8.24 21.44
C LYS A 78 26.08 7.47 20.38
N THR A 79 26.37 6.19 20.19
CA THR A 79 25.62 5.34 19.24
C THR A 79 24.19 5.13 19.70
N TRP A 80 23.96 4.91 20.99
CA TRP A 80 22.62 4.81 21.54
C TRP A 80 21.80 6.09 21.32
N ALA A 81 22.40 7.26 21.60
CA ALA A 81 21.77 8.57 21.37
C ALA A 81 21.44 8.82 19.88
N ALA A 82 22.20 8.25 18.95
CA ALA A 82 21.91 8.32 17.51
C ALA A 82 20.81 7.35 17.07
N VAL A 83 20.77 6.13 17.63
CA VAL A 83 19.83 5.08 17.24
C VAL A 83 18.43 5.31 17.80
N VAL A 84 18.30 5.82 19.04
CA VAL A 84 17.00 5.97 19.72
C VAL A 84 16.00 6.81 18.91
N PRO A 85 16.33 8.02 18.43
CA PRO A 85 15.39 8.83 17.65
C PRO A 85 14.95 8.16 16.34
N LEU A 86 15.84 7.39 15.71
CA LEU A 86 15.54 6.63 14.51
C LEU A 86 14.54 5.51 14.81
N VAL A 87 14.72 4.80 15.93
CA VAL A 87 13.77 3.77 16.37
C VAL A 87 12.41 4.36 16.75
N CYS A 88 12.36 5.58 17.29
CA CYS A 88 11.09 6.30 17.49
C CYS A 88 10.38 6.57 16.16
N LYS A 89 11.10 6.95 15.09
CA LYS A 89 10.52 7.03 13.73
C LYS A 89 10.01 5.67 13.26
N LEU A 90 10.78 4.61 13.45
CA LEU A 90 10.36 3.25 13.08
C LEU A 90 9.10 2.80 13.84
N LYS A 91 8.98 3.19 15.11
CA LYS A 91 7.76 2.95 15.91
C LYS A 91 6.58 3.70 15.30
N LYS A 92 6.74 5.00 15.01
CA LYS A 92 5.70 5.84 14.38
C LYS A 92 5.21 5.23 13.06
N PHE A 93 6.10 4.73 12.20
CA PHE A 93 5.69 4.11 10.94
C PHE A 93 4.89 2.82 11.14
N TYR A 94 5.28 1.98 12.12
CA TYR A 94 4.52 0.78 12.46
C TYR A 94 3.15 1.12 13.05
N GLU A 95 3.07 2.08 13.96
CA GLU A 95 1.78 2.52 14.52
C GLU A 95 0.89 3.16 13.46
N PHE A 96 1.48 3.88 12.51
CA PHE A 96 0.77 4.42 11.35
C PHE A 96 0.16 3.32 10.47
N SER A 97 0.85 2.18 10.29
CA SER A 97 0.30 1.06 9.52
C SER A 97 -1.00 0.52 10.14
N LEU A 98 -1.15 0.58 11.47
CA LEU A 98 -2.38 0.20 12.17
C LEU A 98 -3.53 1.20 11.91
N LYS A 99 -3.23 2.51 11.82
CA LYS A 99 -4.21 3.53 11.42
C LYS A 99 -4.66 3.32 9.98
N LEU A 100 -3.73 2.95 9.10
CA LEU A 100 -3.99 2.67 7.70
C LEU A 100 -4.94 1.47 7.51
N GLU A 101 -4.78 0.42 8.33
CA GLU A 101 -5.74 -0.70 8.40
C GLU A 101 -7.15 -0.20 8.73
N GLY A 102 -7.31 0.66 9.74
CA GLY A 102 -8.60 1.22 10.12
C GLY A 102 -9.25 2.07 9.02
N ALA A 103 -8.46 2.94 8.38
CA ALA A 103 -8.92 3.76 7.25
C ALA A 103 -9.38 2.91 6.07
N LEU A 104 -8.61 1.87 5.72
CA LEU A 104 -8.97 0.93 4.66
C LEU A 104 -10.30 0.23 4.95
N HIS A 105 -10.54 -0.25 6.18
CA HIS A 105 -11.82 -0.88 6.55
C HIS A 105 -13.01 0.07 6.33
N GLY A 106 -12.88 1.35 6.69
CA GLY A 106 -13.93 2.35 6.47
C GLY A 106 -14.25 2.57 4.99
N LEU A 107 -13.21 2.62 4.15
CA LEU A 107 -13.37 2.74 2.69
C LEU A 107 -14.01 1.50 2.09
N LEU A 108 -13.51 0.30 2.41
CA LEU A 108 -14.07 -0.96 1.92
C LEU A 108 -15.54 -1.10 2.34
N SER A 109 -15.89 -0.78 3.59
CA SER A 109 -17.28 -0.83 4.05
C SER A 109 -18.23 0.06 3.24
N SER A 110 -17.73 1.19 2.74
CA SER A 110 -18.53 2.14 1.95
C SER A 110 -18.62 1.67 0.49
N LEU A 111 -17.45 1.41 -0.12
CA LEU A 111 -17.29 1.10 -1.55
C LEU A 111 -17.71 -0.31 -1.95
N THR A 112 -18.04 -1.18 -0.99
CA THR A 112 -18.42 -2.58 -1.25
C THR A 112 -19.81 -2.92 -0.69
N SER A 113 -20.58 -1.95 -0.23
CA SER A 113 -21.90 -2.22 0.37
C SER A 113 -22.86 -2.91 -0.61
N THR A 114 -23.91 -3.57 -0.12
CA THR A 114 -24.90 -4.26 -0.98
C THR A 114 -25.88 -3.30 -1.69
N ARG A 115 -25.70 -1.98 -1.54
CA ARG A 115 -26.65 -0.98 -2.05
C ARG A 115 -26.59 -0.79 -3.56
N CYS A 116 -25.41 -0.93 -4.15
CA CYS A 116 -25.20 -0.72 -5.56
C CYS A 116 -24.05 -1.59 -6.08
N SER A 117 -23.92 -1.66 -7.41
CA SER A 117 -22.84 -2.43 -8.02
C SER A 117 -21.48 -1.73 -7.81
N PRO A 118 -20.36 -2.46 -7.92
CA PRO A 118 -19.02 -1.88 -7.83
C PRO A 118 -18.79 -0.67 -8.75
N THR A 119 -19.27 -0.74 -10.00
CA THR A 119 -19.25 0.38 -10.95
C THR A 119 -20.00 1.59 -10.39
N GLN A 120 -21.20 1.38 -9.85
CA GLN A 120 -22.02 2.46 -9.29
C GLN A 120 -21.38 3.07 -8.04
N HIS A 121 -20.79 2.25 -7.16
CA HIS A 121 -20.02 2.76 -6.01
C HIS A 121 -18.88 3.68 -6.48
N LEU A 122 -18.06 3.24 -7.44
CA LEU A 122 -16.93 4.01 -7.93
C LEU A 122 -17.34 5.27 -8.71
N GLU A 123 -18.49 5.26 -9.39
CA GLU A 123 -19.03 6.44 -10.07
C GLU A 123 -19.63 7.48 -9.11
N GLN A 124 -20.28 7.03 -8.04
CA GLN A 124 -21.01 7.88 -7.09
C GLN A 124 -20.12 8.37 -5.95
N GLU A 125 -19.22 7.51 -5.46
CA GLU A 125 -18.35 7.75 -4.30
C GLU A 125 -16.91 8.03 -4.75
N GLN A 126 -16.75 8.97 -5.70
CA GLN A 126 -15.44 9.26 -6.30
C GLN A 126 -14.42 9.77 -5.29
N ALA A 127 -14.85 10.47 -4.24
CA ALA A 127 -13.93 10.99 -3.23
C ALA A 127 -13.38 9.87 -2.36
N LEU A 128 -14.21 8.88 -1.99
CA LEU A 128 -13.74 7.68 -1.29
C LEU A 128 -12.89 6.78 -2.20
N ALA A 129 -13.25 6.63 -3.47
CA ALA A 129 -12.43 5.90 -4.44
C ALA A 129 -11.04 6.55 -4.62
N ARG A 130 -10.99 7.89 -4.64
CA ARG A 130 -9.73 8.65 -4.63
C ARG A 130 -8.93 8.41 -3.36
N GLN A 131 -9.54 8.46 -2.17
CA GLN A 131 -8.82 8.18 -0.93
C GLN A 131 -8.29 6.75 -0.86
N PHE A 132 -9.02 5.78 -1.41
CA PHE A 132 -8.51 4.41 -1.51
C PHE A 132 -7.28 4.35 -2.42
N ALA A 133 -7.33 5.05 -3.55
CA ALA A 133 -6.19 5.21 -4.43
C ALA A 133 -4.99 5.92 -3.75
N GLU A 134 -5.23 6.95 -2.93
CA GLU A 134 -4.19 7.66 -2.17
C GLU A 134 -3.55 6.77 -1.08
N ILE A 135 -4.32 5.91 -0.41
CA ILE A 135 -3.79 4.88 0.51
C ILE A 135 -2.85 3.93 -0.24
N LEU A 136 -3.26 3.40 -1.40
CA LEU A 136 -2.43 2.49 -2.19
C LEU A 136 -1.15 3.17 -2.70
N HIS A 137 -1.27 4.43 -3.13
CA HIS A 137 -0.15 5.23 -3.57
C HIS A 137 0.89 5.43 -2.45
N PHE A 138 0.44 5.82 -1.25
CA PHE A 138 1.30 5.91 -0.08
C PHE A 138 2.00 4.57 0.20
N THR A 139 1.23 3.48 0.22
CA THR A 139 1.72 2.14 0.55
C THR A 139 2.87 1.71 -0.36
N LEU A 140 2.69 1.82 -1.67
CA LEU A 140 3.72 1.43 -2.63
C LEU A 140 4.96 2.34 -2.52
N ARG A 141 4.80 3.64 -2.32
CA ARG A 141 5.93 4.57 -2.15
C ARG A 141 6.71 4.31 -0.86
N PHE A 142 6.01 4.02 0.23
CA PHE A 142 6.66 3.66 1.50
C PHE A 142 7.51 2.40 1.31
N ASP A 143 6.94 1.37 0.69
CA ASP A 143 7.61 0.09 0.49
C ASP A 143 8.78 0.20 -0.49
N GLU A 144 8.67 1.00 -1.56
CA GLU A 144 9.78 1.33 -2.47
C GLU A 144 10.96 1.96 -1.71
N LEU A 145 10.71 2.97 -0.88
CA LEU A 145 11.74 3.62 -0.06
C LEU A 145 12.34 2.65 0.95
N LYS A 146 11.51 1.86 1.62
CA LYS A 146 11.97 0.87 2.59
C LYS A 146 12.86 -0.19 1.95
N MET A 147 12.52 -0.70 0.77
CA MET A 147 13.30 -1.72 0.08
C MET A 147 14.71 -1.25 -0.29
N THR A 148 14.87 0.05 -0.57
CA THR A 148 16.17 0.65 -0.91
C THR A 148 17.00 1.08 0.31
N ASN A 149 16.45 0.98 1.52
CA ASN A 149 17.11 1.43 2.75
C ASN A 149 17.40 0.27 3.74
N PRO A 150 18.55 -0.41 3.62
CA PRO A 150 18.92 -1.51 4.51
C PRO A 150 19.20 -1.07 5.96
N ALA A 151 19.41 0.24 6.22
CA ALA A 151 19.71 0.74 7.55
C ALA A 151 18.53 0.55 8.52
N ILE A 152 17.29 0.59 8.03
CA ILE A 152 16.07 0.41 8.83
C ILE A 152 16.12 -0.88 9.67
N GLN A 153 16.41 -2.01 9.02
CA GLN A 153 16.50 -3.30 9.71
C GLN A 153 17.76 -3.39 10.60
N ASN A 154 18.88 -2.81 10.15
CA ASN A 154 20.13 -2.82 10.90
C ASN A 154 20.02 -2.08 12.22
N ASP A 155 19.52 -0.83 12.18
CA ASP A 155 19.36 0.05 13.33
C ASP A 155 18.42 -0.59 14.36
N PHE A 156 17.27 -1.11 13.90
CA PHE A 156 16.31 -1.75 14.78
C PHE A 156 16.86 -3.04 15.41
N SER A 157 17.61 -3.84 14.64
CA SER A 157 18.27 -5.04 15.16
C SER A 157 19.36 -4.71 16.18
N TYR A 158 20.10 -3.62 15.98
CA TYR A 158 21.07 -3.15 16.96
C TYR A 158 20.35 -2.68 18.24
N TYR A 159 19.31 -1.85 18.11
CA TYR A 159 18.51 -1.37 19.23
C TYR A 159 18.00 -2.52 20.11
N ARG A 160 17.39 -3.55 19.51
CA ARG A 160 16.88 -4.71 20.24
C ARG A 160 17.97 -5.46 21.02
N ARG A 161 19.13 -5.70 20.38
CA ARG A 161 20.27 -6.37 21.02
C ARG A 161 20.83 -5.57 22.19
N THR A 162 20.97 -4.25 22.01
CA THR A 162 21.50 -3.36 23.05
C THR A 162 20.52 -3.22 24.22
N LEU A 163 19.23 -3.04 23.94
CA LEU A 163 18.19 -2.99 24.97
C LEU A 163 18.13 -4.27 25.81
N SER A 164 18.23 -5.45 25.17
CA SER A 164 18.25 -6.73 25.88
C SER A 164 19.45 -6.86 26.82
N ARG A 165 20.63 -6.38 26.44
CA ARG A 165 21.82 -6.37 27.31
C ARG A 165 21.68 -5.38 28.46
N MET A 166 21.17 -4.17 28.18
CA MET A 166 20.96 -3.13 29.19
C MET A 166 19.98 -3.57 30.29
N ARG A 167 18.92 -4.31 29.94
CA ARG A 167 17.95 -4.84 30.92
C ARG A 167 18.54 -5.89 31.86
N ILE A 168 19.47 -6.71 31.38
CA ILE A 168 20.17 -7.71 32.22
C ILE A 168 21.06 -7.00 33.26
N ASN A 169 21.66 -5.87 32.87
CA ASN A 169 22.61 -5.14 33.71
C ASN A 169 21.95 -4.10 34.63
N ASN A 170 20.81 -3.51 34.22
CA ASN A 170 20.09 -2.45 34.94
C ASN A 170 18.58 -2.75 35.04
N VAL A 171 18.13 -3.23 36.21
CA VAL A 171 16.74 -3.64 36.49
C VAL A 171 15.75 -2.45 36.49
N SER A 172 16.22 -1.21 36.59
CA SER A 172 15.39 0.01 36.73
C SER A 172 15.11 0.77 35.42
N ALA A 173 15.54 0.25 34.26
CA ALA A 173 15.43 0.97 32.98
C ALA A 173 14.09 0.79 32.24
N GLU A 174 13.13 0.04 32.78
CA GLU A 174 11.88 -0.28 32.07
C GLU A 174 10.93 0.92 31.89
N GLU A 175 10.94 1.89 32.80
CA GLU A 175 10.00 3.04 32.77
C GLU A 175 10.33 4.11 31.73
N LYS A 176 11.54 4.12 31.15
CA LYS A 176 11.97 5.15 30.17
C LYS A 176 11.98 4.68 28.71
N ASN A 177 11.68 3.42 28.44
CA ASN A 177 11.79 2.87 27.08
C ASN A 177 10.45 2.89 26.35
N GLU A 178 10.37 3.67 25.26
CA GLU A 178 9.14 3.82 24.46
C GLU A 178 8.71 2.55 23.71
N VAL A 179 9.60 1.56 23.56
CA VAL A 179 9.34 0.29 22.87
C VAL A 179 9.53 -0.88 23.84
N ASN A 180 8.41 -1.51 24.22
CA ASN A 180 8.43 -2.74 25.02
C ASN A 180 8.78 -3.98 24.15
N ASN A 181 9.03 -5.13 24.79
CA ASN A 181 9.51 -6.32 24.08
C ASN A 181 8.47 -6.89 23.10
N GLU A 182 7.18 -6.85 23.47
CA GLU A 182 6.09 -7.32 22.60
C GLU A 182 5.96 -6.46 21.34
N LEU A 183 5.94 -5.14 21.50
CA LEU A 183 5.93 -4.19 20.40
C LEU A 183 7.18 -4.36 19.52
N ALA A 184 8.34 -4.57 20.12
CA ALA A 184 9.58 -4.80 19.38
C ALA A 184 9.52 -6.06 18.49
N ASN A 185 8.87 -7.13 18.97
CA ASN A 185 8.67 -8.34 18.18
C ASN A 185 7.74 -8.09 16.98
N ARG A 186 6.62 -7.39 17.19
CA ARG A 186 5.69 -7.03 16.10
C ARG A 186 6.36 -6.13 15.05
N MET A 187 7.08 -5.10 15.49
CA MET A 187 7.86 -4.24 14.61
C MET A 187 8.94 -5.02 13.83
N SER A 188 9.57 -6.02 14.46
CA SER A 188 10.59 -6.83 13.78
C SER A 188 9.98 -7.62 12.63
N LEU A 189 8.81 -8.25 12.85
CA LEU A 189 8.08 -8.95 11.80
C LEU A 189 7.62 -8.00 10.71
N PHE A 190 7.14 -6.81 11.08
CA PHE A 190 6.78 -5.76 10.12
C PHE A 190 7.96 -5.43 9.19
N TYR A 191 9.11 -5.01 9.74
CA TYR A 191 10.27 -4.61 8.92
C TYR A 191 11.01 -5.75 8.22
N ALA A 192 10.81 -6.99 8.65
CA ALA A 192 11.34 -8.17 7.95
C ALA A 192 10.67 -8.40 6.59
N ASN A 193 9.40 -8.00 6.43
CA ASN A 193 8.71 -8.08 5.14
C ASN A 193 9.30 -7.09 4.14
N ALA A 194 9.49 -7.49 2.88
CA ALA A 194 9.99 -6.59 1.83
C ALA A 194 9.07 -5.38 1.64
N THR A 195 7.76 -5.62 1.62
CA THR A 195 6.69 -4.64 1.41
C THR A 195 5.77 -4.58 2.65
N PRO A 196 6.23 -3.96 3.75
CA PRO A 196 5.51 -4.01 5.03
C PRO A 196 4.12 -3.35 4.99
N MET A 197 3.98 -2.19 4.35
CA MET A 197 2.68 -1.50 4.28
C MET A 197 1.70 -2.26 3.37
N LEU A 198 2.19 -2.82 2.26
CA LEU A 198 1.36 -3.61 1.37
C LEU A 198 0.91 -4.91 2.03
N LYS A 199 1.78 -5.56 2.82
CA LYS A 199 1.41 -6.72 3.63
C LYS A 199 0.29 -6.38 4.61
N THR A 200 0.40 -5.22 5.29
CA THR A 200 -0.66 -4.72 6.18
C THR A 200 -1.98 -4.53 5.43
N LEU A 201 -1.98 -3.91 4.25
CA LEU A 201 -3.21 -3.75 3.46
C LEU A 201 -3.78 -5.09 2.98
N THR A 202 -2.96 -6.04 2.53
CA THR A 202 -3.43 -7.37 2.10
C THR A 202 -4.07 -8.14 3.26
N ASP A 203 -3.48 -8.06 4.45
CA ASP A 203 -4.01 -8.69 5.66
C ASP A 203 -5.31 -8.03 6.09
N ALA A 204 -5.35 -6.69 6.09
CA ALA A 204 -6.54 -5.91 6.41
C ALA A 204 -7.70 -6.21 5.46
N THR A 205 -7.42 -6.31 4.15
CA THR A 205 -8.48 -6.61 3.15
C THR A 205 -8.99 -8.05 3.31
N THR A 206 -8.09 -9.00 3.56
CA THR A 206 -8.47 -10.41 3.83
C THR A 206 -9.31 -10.51 5.11
N LYS A 207 -8.90 -9.78 6.15
CA LYS A 207 -9.60 -9.71 7.43
C LYS A 207 -10.99 -9.09 7.27
N PHE A 208 -11.12 -7.96 6.56
CA PHE A 208 -12.39 -7.32 6.26
C PHE A 208 -13.39 -8.31 5.65
N VAL A 209 -12.98 -9.06 4.64
CA VAL A 209 -13.82 -10.08 4.00
C VAL A 209 -14.19 -11.21 4.96
N SER A 210 -13.26 -11.65 5.81
CA SER A 210 -13.53 -12.70 6.79
C SER A 210 -14.46 -12.29 7.93
N GLU A 211 -14.41 -11.01 8.35
CA GLU A 211 -15.21 -10.47 9.44
C GLU A 211 -16.62 -10.05 9.00
N ASN A 212 -16.82 -9.75 7.71
CA ASN A 212 -18.10 -9.34 7.14
C ASN A 212 -18.77 -10.50 6.38
N THR A 213 -19.11 -11.57 7.09
CA THR A 213 -19.71 -12.78 6.47
C THR A 213 -21.06 -12.54 5.79
N ASP A 214 -21.78 -11.48 6.18
CA ASP A 214 -23.04 -11.08 5.56
C ASP A 214 -22.83 -10.35 4.22
N LEU A 215 -21.60 -9.92 3.94
CA LEU A 215 -21.24 -9.27 2.69
C LEU A 215 -20.73 -10.30 1.68
N PRO A 216 -21.29 -10.36 0.45
CA PRO A 216 -20.74 -11.23 -0.58
C PRO A 216 -19.29 -10.86 -0.88
N LEU A 217 -18.41 -11.87 -0.90
CA LEU A 217 -16.99 -11.74 -1.29
C LEU A 217 -16.84 -10.99 -2.61
N GLU A 218 -17.75 -11.27 -3.56
CA GLU A 218 -17.79 -10.67 -4.88
C GLU A 218 -17.87 -9.14 -4.82
N ASN A 219 -18.55 -8.55 -3.83
CA ASN A 219 -18.61 -7.09 -3.72
C ASN A 219 -17.21 -6.48 -3.54
N THR A 220 -16.35 -7.14 -2.76
CA THR A 220 -14.97 -6.67 -2.54
C THR A 220 -14.09 -6.98 -3.76
N THR A 221 -14.11 -8.22 -4.25
CA THR A 221 -13.26 -8.60 -5.39
C THR A 221 -13.65 -7.88 -6.67
N ASP A 222 -14.94 -7.63 -6.88
CA ASP A 222 -15.43 -6.90 -8.05
C ASP A 222 -15.13 -5.41 -7.95
N CYS A 223 -15.16 -4.82 -6.75
CA CYS A 223 -14.69 -3.45 -6.54
C CYS A 223 -13.21 -3.30 -6.91
N LEU A 224 -12.35 -4.18 -6.41
CA LEU A 224 -10.92 -4.17 -6.72
C LEU A 224 -10.64 -4.39 -8.22
N SER A 225 -11.31 -5.37 -8.84
CA SER A 225 -11.12 -5.63 -10.28
C SER A 225 -11.71 -4.53 -11.17
N THR A 226 -12.81 -3.90 -10.76
CA THR A 226 -13.37 -2.73 -11.46
C THR A 226 -12.41 -1.55 -11.38
N MET A 227 -11.83 -1.25 -10.20
CA MET A 227 -10.79 -0.21 -10.08
C MET A 227 -9.57 -0.52 -10.96
N ALA A 228 -9.12 -1.79 -11.00
CA ALA A 228 -8.02 -2.21 -11.86
C ALA A 228 -8.34 -1.98 -13.35
N CYS A 229 -9.55 -2.37 -13.77
CA CYS A 229 -10.03 -2.18 -15.13
C CYS A 229 -10.09 -0.70 -15.51
N VAL A 230 -10.68 0.14 -14.65
CA VAL A 230 -10.80 1.58 -14.88
C VAL A 230 -9.42 2.23 -14.98
N CYS A 231 -8.49 1.90 -14.08
CA CYS A 231 -7.12 2.41 -14.17
C CYS A 231 -6.46 2.01 -15.50
N LYS A 232 -6.57 0.74 -15.89
CA LYS A 232 -6.06 0.25 -17.18
C LYS A 232 -6.66 1.03 -18.35
N VAL A 233 -7.98 1.18 -18.39
CA VAL A 233 -8.70 1.87 -19.47
C VAL A 233 -8.29 3.35 -19.54
N MET A 234 -8.17 4.04 -18.40
CA MET A 234 -7.72 5.44 -18.37
C MET A 234 -6.27 5.61 -18.87
N LEU A 235 -5.42 4.60 -18.69
CA LEU A 235 -4.02 4.60 -19.13
C LEU A 235 -3.85 4.18 -20.60
N GLU A 236 -4.65 3.22 -21.09
CA GLU A 236 -4.59 2.72 -22.47
C GLU A 236 -5.30 3.62 -23.48
N THR A 237 -6.34 4.33 -23.05
CA THR A 237 -7.20 5.13 -23.93
C THR A 237 -6.63 6.55 -24.08
N PRO A 238 -6.16 6.97 -25.27
CA PRO A 238 -5.56 8.31 -25.46
C PRO A 238 -6.47 9.46 -25.03
N GLU A 239 -7.77 9.34 -25.24
CA GLU A 239 -8.78 10.34 -24.88
C GLU A 239 -8.90 10.52 -23.36
N TYR A 240 -8.69 9.47 -22.57
CA TYR A 240 -8.66 9.57 -21.11
C TYR A 240 -7.29 9.98 -20.61
N ARG A 241 -6.21 9.49 -21.23
CA ARG A 241 -4.85 9.84 -20.86
C ARG A 241 -4.57 11.34 -21.01
N THR A 242 -5.14 11.98 -22.03
CA THR A 242 -5.04 13.44 -22.24
C THR A 242 -5.80 14.28 -21.21
N ARG A 243 -6.66 13.66 -20.39
CA ARG A 243 -7.36 14.35 -19.30
C ARG A 243 -6.54 14.46 -18.02
N PHE A 244 -5.48 13.67 -17.88
CA PHE A 244 -4.57 13.80 -16.74
C PHE A 244 -3.79 15.11 -16.83
N ALA A 245 -3.72 15.87 -15.73
CA ALA A 245 -3.01 17.14 -15.70
C ALA A 245 -1.49 16.97 -15.72
N SER A 246 -0.98 15.79 -15.36
CA SER A 246 0.47 15.55 -15.22
C SER A 246 0.87 14.09 -15.42
N GLU A 247 2.16 13.87 -15.68
CA GLU A 247 2.79 12.53 -15.63
C GLU A 247 2.76 11.93 -14.22
N ASP A 248 2.72 12.76 -13.17
CA ASP A 248 2.57 12.27 -11.79
C ASP A 248 1.21 11.60 -11.60
N THR A 249 0.15 12.09 -12.24
CA THR A 249 -1.18 11.46 -12.22
C THR A 249 -1.18 10.12 -12.97
N VAL A 250 -0.41 10.01 -14.06
CA VAL A 250 -0.21 8.73 -14.77
C VAL A 250 0.48 7.72 -13.86
N LEU A 251 1.59 8.11 -13.21
CA LEU A 251 2.33 7.29 -12.25
C LEU A 251 1.51 6.94 -11.00
N PHE A 252 0.61 7.83 -10.57
CA PHE A 252 -0.36 7.57 -9.53
C PHE A 252 -1.33 6.47 -9.97
N CYS A 253 -1.94 6.61 -11.15
CA CYS A 253 -2.89 5.63 -11.68
C CYS A 253 -2.25 4.24 -11.89
N LEU A 254 -0.98 4.17 -12.34
CA LEU A 254 -0.22 2.93 -12.47
C LEU A 254 -0.02 2.24 -11.11
N ARG A 255 0.32 3.01 -10.06
CA ARG A 255 0.45 2.50 -8.69
C ARG A 255 -0.87 1.96 -8.16
N VAL A 256 -1.96 2.70 -8.37
CA VAL A 256 -3.30 2.26 -7.96
C VAL A 256 -3.67 0.95 -8.62
N MET A 257 -3.48 0.84 -9.94
CA MET A 257 -3.73 -0.39 -10.70
C MET A 257 -2.98 -1.59 -10.11
N VAL A 258 -1.67 -1.45 -9.85
CA VAL A 258 -0.86 -2.53 -9.26
C VAL A 258 -1.29 -2.85 -7.83
N GLY A 259 -1.58 -1.83 -7.03
CA GLY A 259 -2.06 -1.99 -5.67
C GLY A 259 -3.34 -2.83 -5.59
N VAL A 260 -4.37 -2.48 -6.36
CA VAL A 260 -5.64 -3.23 -6.36
C VAL A 260 -5.50 -4.62 -6.98
N ILE A 261 -4.59 -4.82 -7.94
CA ILE A 261 -4.26 -6.15 -8.48
C ILE A 261 -3.72 -7.06 -7.37
N ILE A 262 -2.79 -6.55 -6.56
CA ILE A 262 -2.18 -7.33 -5.48
C ILE A 262 -3.24 -7.62 -4.40
N LEU A 263 -4.05 -6.63 -4.00
CA LEU A 263 -5.15 -6.88 -3.06
C LEU A 263 -6.13 -7.94 -3.58
N TYR A 264 -6.53 -7.86 -4.85
CA TYR A 264 -7.40 -8.85 -5.47
C TYR A 264 -6.78 -10.25 -5.44
N ASP A 265 -5.48 -10.36 -5.74
CA ASP A 265 -4.79 -11.65 -5.76
C ASP A 265 -4.76 -12.33 -4.38
N PHE A 266 -4.74 -11.57 -3.29
CA PHE A 266 -4.80 -12.13 -1.93
C PHE A 266 -6.20 -12.56 -1.51
N VAL A 267 -7.20 -11.77 -1.89
CA VAL A 267 -8.59 -11.91 -1.43
C VAL A 267 -9.39 -12.89 -2.29
N HIS A 268 -9.18 -12.87 -3.61
CA HIS A 268 -9.90 -13.76 -4.52
C HIS A 268 -9.38 -15.20 -4.38
N PRO A 269 -10.25 -16.22 -4.19
CA PRO A 269 -9.82 -17.59 -3.86
C PRO A 269 -8.92 -18.24 -4.92
N ALA A 270 -9.15 -17.91 -6.18
CA ALA A 270 -8.36 -18.40 -7.31
C ALA A 270 -7.24 -17.43 -7.74
N GLY A 271 -7.10 -16.28 -7.06
CA GLY A 271 -6.13 -15.25 -7.40
C GLY A 271 -6.45 -14.43 -8.66
N ALA A 272 -5.53 -13.52 -8.98
CA ALA A 272 -5.64 -12.59 -10.11
C ALA A 272 -5.19 -13.18 -11.46
N PHE A 273 -4.47 -14.31 -11.43
CA PHE A 273 -3.73 -14.85 -12.58
C PHE A 273 -4.43 -15.99 -13.34
N VAL A 274 -5.54 -16.51 -12.79
CA VAL A 274 -6.34 -17.53 -13.45
C VAL A 274 -7.14 -16.95 -14.62
N LYS A 275 -7.48 -17.78 -15.61
CA LYS A 275 -8.24 -17.35 -16.79
C LYS A 275 -9.65 -16.81 -16.46
N SER A 276 -10.23 -17.25 -15.36
CA SER A 276 -11.55 -16.80 -14.87
C SER A 276 -11.49 -15.52 -14.04
N SER A 277 -10.29 -14.97 -13.80
CA SER A 277 -10.12 -13.69 -13.11
C SER A 277 -10.79 -12.56 -13.89
N LYS A 278 -11.41 -11.61 -13.18
CA LYS A 278 -11.98 -10.40 -13.79
C LYS A 278 -10.91 -9.36 -14.15
N ILE A 279 -9.65 -9.58 -13.76
CA ILE A 279 -8.53 -8.70 -14.09
C ILE A 279 -7.86 -9.17 -15.37
N ASP A 280 -7.82 -8.29 -16.37
CA ASP A 280 -7.00 -8.47 -17.58
C ASP A 280 -5.51 -8.26 -17.28
N MET A 281 -4.89 -9.30 -16.72
CA MET A 281 -3.49 -9.23 -16.28
C MET A 281 -2.52 -8.93 -17.44
N LYS A 282 -2.82 -9.40 -18.65
CA LYS A 282 -1.96 -9.15 -19.82
C LYS A 282 -2.01 -7.67 -20.22
N GLY A 283 -3.20 -7.09 -20.26
CA GLY A 283 -3.38 -5.66 -20.50
C GLY A 283 -2.69 -4.82 -19.43
N CYS A 284 -2.90 -5.12 -18.14
CA CYS A 284 -2.27 -4.38 -17.05
C CYS A 284 -0.73 -4.42 -17.11
N ILE A 285 -0.12 -5.58 -17.38
CA ILE A 285 1.34 -5.68 -17.52
C ILE A 285 1.84 -4.96 -18.78
N LYS A 286 1.07 -5.00 -19.87
CA LYS A 286 1.41 -4.26 -21.09
C LYS A 286 1.45 -2.75 -20.82
N VAL A 287 0.44 -2.20 -20.15
CA VAL A 287 0.37 -0.78 -19.75
C VAL A 287 1.61 -0.36 -18.95
N LEU A 288 2.07 -1.22 -18.03
CA LEU A 288 3.31 -0.99 -17.28
C LEU A 288 4.53 -1.00 -18.20
N LYS A 289 4.65 -1.99 -19.08
CA LYS A 289 5.79 -2.11 -20.01
C LYS A 289 5.87 -1.00 -21.07
N ASP A 290 4.75 -0.36 -21.37
CA ASP A 290 4.70 0.78 -22.28
C ASP A 290 5.22 2.08 -21.63
N GLN A 291 5.51 2.07 -20.32
CA GLN A 291 6.14 3.19 -19.62
C GLN A 291 7.67 3.17 -19.71
N PRO A 292 8.35 4.30 -19.48
CA PRO A 292 9.81 4.32 -19.36
C PRO A 292 10.30 3.31 -18.29
N PRO A 293 11.23 2.39 -18.59
CA PRO A 293 11.58 1.26 -17.71
C PRO A 293 11.89 1.68 -16.26
N ASN A 294 12.73 2.71 -16.10
CA ASN A 294 13.17 3.19 -14.79
C ASN A 294 12.04 3.76 -13.91
N SER A 295 10.88 4.09 -14.49
CA SER A 295 9.76 4.70 -13.77
C SER A 295 8.80 3.68 -13.13
N VAL A 296 8.84 2.42 -13.58
CA VAL A 296 7.87 1.38 -13.20
C VAL A 296 8.50 0.08 -12.71
N ASP A 297 9.84 -0.03 -12.69
CA ASP A 297 10.53 -1.23 -12.21
C ASP A 297 10.11 -1.64 -10.79
N GLY A 298 9.87 -0.66 -9.90
CA GLY A 298 9.33 -0.91 -8.56
C GLY A 298 7.96 -1.59 -8.60
N LEU A 299 7.08 -1.18 -9.51
CA LEU A 299 5.74 -1.73 -9.67
C LEU A 299 5.76 -3.13 -10.29
N LEU A 300 6.63 -3.37 -11.27
CA LEU A 300 6.86 -4.69 -11.85
C LEU A 300 7.41 -5.65 -10.78
N ASN A 301 8.33 -5.18 -9.93
CA ASN A 301 8.86 -5.96 -8.82
C ASN A 301 7.80 -6.26 -7.75
N ALA A 302 6.90 -5.31 -7.46
CA ALA A 302 5.76 -5.58 -6.57
C ALA A 302 4.88 -6.72 -7.12
N LEU A 303 4.60 -6.73 -8.43
CA LEU A 303 3.89 -7.85 -9.06
C LEU A 303 4.70 -9.16 -9.04
N ARG A 304 6.03 -9.12 -9.15
CA ARG A 304 6.88 -10.33 -9.15
C ARG A 304 6.97 -10.98 -7.78
N TYR A 305 7.10 -10.17 -6.72
CA TYR A 305 7.55 -10.64 -5.42
C TYR A 305 6.49 -10.58 -4.33
N THR A 306 5.44 -9.77 -4.50
CA THR A 306 4.41 -9.62 -3.46
C THR A 306 3.13 -10.38 -3.77
N THR A 307 2.87 -10.76 -5.02
CA THR A 307 1.68 -11.54 -5.38
C THR A 307 1.71 -12.96 -4.82
N LYS A 308 0.53 -13.50 -4.49
CA LYS A 308 0.34 -14.82 -3.91
C LYS A 308 0.32 -15.93 -4.96
N HIS A 309 -0.35 -15.73 -6.10
CA HIS A 309 -0.62 -16.81 -7.05
C HIS A 309 0.22 -16.75 -8.35
N LEU A 310 1.16 -15.79 -8.50
CA LEU A 310 2.00 -15.71 -9.70
C LEU A 310 2.81 -16.99 -9.93
N SER A 311 3.29 -17.61 -8.84
CA SER A 311 4.14 -18.81 -8.91
C SER A 311 3.36 -20.09 -9.22
N ASP A 312 2.03 -20.09 -9.11
CA ASP A 312 1.18 -21.27 -9.26
C ASP A 312 1.33 -21.93 -10.64
N GLU A 313 1.17 -23.25 -10.71
CA GLU A 313 1.23 -24.01 -11.97
C GLU A 313 0.10 -23.62 -12.94
N THR A 314 -1.04 -23.20 -12.39
CA THR A 314 -2.21 -22.74 -13.14
C THR A 314 -1.99 -21.38 -13.83
N THR A 315 -1.01 -20.60 -13.36
CA THR A 315 -0.69 -19.28 -13.90
C THR A 315 -0.05 -19.40 -15.29
N SER A 316 -0.60 -18.64 -16.25
CA SER A 316 -0.17 -18.68 -17.65
C SER A 316 1.33 -18.40 -17.82
N LYS A 317 2.03 -19.29 -18.53
CA LYS A 317 3.45 -19.09 -18.92
C LYS A 317 3.69 -17.76 -19.62
N GLN A 318 2.73 -17.28 -20.39
CA GLN A 318 2.83 -15.97 -21.06
C GLN A 318 2.93 -14.83 -20.04
N ILE A 319 2.09 -14.83 -19.00
CA ILE A 319 2.14 -13.81 -17.94
C ILE A 319 3.45 -13.89 -17.18
N LYS A 320 3.90 -15.11 -16.83
CA LYS A 320 5.21 -15.32 -16.19
C LYS A 320 6.35 -14.71 -17.02
N ASN A 321 6.39 -14.99 -18.32
CA ASN A 321 7.40 -14.43 -19.22
C ASN A 321 7.29 -12.90 -19.39
N MET A 322 6.08 -12.34 -19.31
CA MET A 322 5.90 -10.89 -19.32
C MET A 322 6.46 -10.26 -18.03
N LEU A 323 6.48 -10.97 -16.91
CA LEU A 323 7.09 -10.50 -15.66
C LEU A 323 8.53 -11.00 -15.47
N GLN A 324 9.15 -11.64 -16.45
CA GLN A 324 10.59 -11.93 -16.39
C GLN A 324 11.45 -10.72 -16.73
#